data_AF-A0A8J7A1U4-F1
#
_entry.id   AF-A0A8J7A1U4-F1
#
_cell.length_a   1.000
_cell.length_b   1.000
_cell.length_c   1.000
_cell.angle_alpha   90.00
_cell.angle_beta   90.00
_cell.angle_gamma   90.00
#
_symmetry.space_group_name_H-M   'P 1'
#
loop_
_entity.id
_entity.type
_entity.pdbx_description
1 polymer ?
#
loop_
_entity_poly.entity_id
_entity_poly.type
_entity_poly.pdbx_seq_one_letter_code
_entity_poly.pdbx_strand_id
1 'polypeptide(L)'
;MSRVNKLLHHWLLQSASEKANAWLEQKQAQIASGAAERVFFTAFSAVPRYLGKEDLQLTSQDLEAAQEVLPGWFPGNWSIDQAARTLLLLALPHEDAQEYVRSLDKVFTTADMGELVVLYQSLPLLPHPELHRQRAAEGIRSNMSNVFQSIALRNPYPADYLDDAAWNQMVLKAVFVDSPLHLIWGLDRRANPELAKMLTNYAHERWAAKRSVTPELWRSVGRFADTAIIADLEKVLTDGDIAEQEAAALACAQSPLAEAQALLYRYPDLQSSIQKGHLTWSSFSRDRLCVSK
;
A
#
# COMPACT_ATOMS: atom_id res chain seq x y z
N MET A 1 22.89 13.26 5.45
CA MET A 1 21.48 13.01 5.84
C MET A 1 20.60 13.06 4.59
N SER A 2 19.88 11.97 4.29
CA SER A 2 19.02 11.86 3.09
C SER A 2 17.86 12.87 3.13
N ARG A 3 17.19 13.12 1.98
CA ARG A 3 15.98 13.96 1.94
C ARG A 3 14.87 13.40 2.83
N VAL A 4 14.70 12.07 2.84
CA VAL A 4 13.78 11.34 3.73
C VAL A 4 14.06 11.68 5.19
N ASN A 5 15.32 11.58 5.64
CA ASN A 5 15.67 11.90 7.02
C ASN A 5 15.31 13.35 7.38
N LYS A 6 15.60 14.31 6.49
CA LYS A 6 15.27 15.72 6.72
C LYS A 6 13.77 15.95 6.90
N LEU A 7 12.93 15.31 6.09
CA LEU A 7 11.47 15.41 6.21
C LEU A 7 10.97 14.81 7.53
N LEU A 8 11.39 13.59 7.85
CA LEU A 8 11.00 12.94 9.10
C LEU A 8 11.42 13.76 10.33
N HIS A 9 12.63 14.32 10.34
CA HIS A 9 13.07 15.24 11.40
C HIS A 9 12.18 16.48 11.48
N HIS A 10 11.84 17.10 10.35
CA HIS A 10 10.98 18.27 10.31
C HIS A 10 9.62 18.00 10.95
N TRP A 11 8.97 16.88 10.58
CA TRP A 11 7.66 16.51 11.12
C TRP A 11 7.69 16.21 12.62
N LEU A 12 8.76 15.55 13.10
CA LEU A 12 8.92 15.23 14.52
C LEU A 12 9.25 16.46 15.36
N LEU A 13 9.99 17.43 14.82
CA LEU A 13 10.26 18.71 15.51
C LEU A 13 8.98 19.51 15.76
N GLN A 14 7.99 19.39 14.88
CA GLN A 14 6.69 20.04 15.06
C GLN A 14 5.74 19.27 15.99
N SER A 15 5.94 17.96 16.15
CA SER A 15 4.97 17.07 16.80
C SER A 15 5.42 16.58 18.18
N ALA A 16 6.71 16.65 18.51
CA ALA A 16 7.27 16.14 19.77
C ALA A 16 8.00 17.22 20.57
N SER A 17 8.09 17.04 21.89
CA SER A 17 8.83 17.96 22.77
C SER A 17 10.32 18.03 22.44
N GLU A 18 10.98 19.16 22.71
CA GLU A 18 12.43 19.33 22.53
C GLU A 18 13.24 18.23 23.21
N LYS A 19 12.84 17.82 24.43
CA LYS A 19 13.49 16.74 25.18
C LYS A 19 13.39 15.39 24.46
N ALA A 20 12.23 15.10 23.86
CA ALA A 20 12.00 13.85 23.13
C ALA A 20 12.80 13.83 21.82
N ASN A 21 12.83 14.96 21.10
CA ASN A 21 13.63 15.11 19.88
C ASN A 21 15.13 15.00 20.17
N ALA A 22 15.63 15.65 21.22
CA ALA A 22 17.03 15.54 21.64
C ALA A 22 17.41 14.09 22.00
N TRP A 23 16.51 13.35 22.65
CA TRP A 23 16.72 11.92 22.91
C TRP A 23 16.82 11.11 21.61
N LEU A 24 15.92 11.36 20.66
CA LEU A 24 15.90 10.65 19.37
C LEU A 24 17.18 10.92 18.57
N GLU A 25 17.58 12.19 18.44
CA GLU A 25 18.82 12.60 17.76
C GLU A 25 20.06 11.97 18.40
N GLN A 26 20.12 11.94 19.73
CA GLN A 26 21.19 11.25 20.45
C GLN A 26 21.23 9.75 20.10
N LYS A 27 20.07 9.06 20.07
CA LYS A 27 20.02 7.64 19.70
C LYS A 27 20.41 7.40 18.26
N GLN A 28 19.93 8.24 17.35
CA GLN A 28 20.28 8.18 15.94
C GLN A 28 21.80 8.31 15.74
N ALA A 29 22.45 9.28 16.39
CA ALA A 29 23.89 9.48 16.32
C ALA A 29 24.68 8.30 16.92
N GLN A 30 24.19 7.70 18.01
CA GLN A 30 24.79 6.50 18.59
C GLN A 30 24.72 5.31 17.62
N ILE A 31 23.56 5.08 17.02
CA ILE A 31 23.35 3.96 16.09
C ILE A 31 24.20 4.15 14.82
N ALA A 32 24.18 5.35 14.24
CA ALA A 32 24.94 5.67 13.03
C ALA A 32 26.46 5.59 13.22
N SER A 33 26.96 5.78 14.44
CA SER A 33 28.38 5.64 14.77
C SER A 33 28.79 4.20 15.14
N GLY A 34 27.91 3.22 14.93
CA GLY A 34 28.21 1.80 15.15
C GLY A 34 28.15 1.37 16.61
N ALA A 35 27.30 2.01 17.43
CA ALA A 35 27.04 1.51 18.78
C ALA A 35 26.56 0.06 18.76
N ALA A 36 26.77 -0.66 19.87
CA ALA A 36 26.33 -2.05 20.01
C ALA A 36 24.84 -2.20 19.67
N GLU A 37 24.47 -3.26 18.94
CA GLU A 37 23.09 -3.48 18.42
C GLU A 37 22.00 -3.34 19.49
N ARG A 38 22.28 -3.73 20.74
CA ARG A 38 21.36 -3.55 21.88
C ARG A 38 20.87 -2.10 22.03
N VAL A 39 21.67 -1.11 21.63
CA VAL A 39 21.30 0.31 21.68
C VAL A 39 20.19 0.60 20.68
N PHE A 40 20.29 0.05 19.46
CA PHE A 40 19.23 0.14 18.46
C PHE A 40 17.95 -0.55 18.94
N PHE A 41 18.02 -1.84 19.32
CA PHE A 41 16.82 -2.57 19.74
C PHE A 41 16.11 -1.92 20.93
N THR A 42 16.87 -1.51 21.96
CA THR A 42 16.27 -0.84 23.13
C THR A 42 15.70 0.52 22.79
N ALA A 43 16.35 1.30 21.91
CA ALA A 43 15.81 2.58 21.46
C ALA A 43 14.53 2.40 20.63
N PHE A 44 14.54 1.45 19.69
CA PHE A 44 13.42 1.16 18.79
C PHE A 44 12.15 0.79 19.57
N SER A 45 12.26 -0.08 20.57
CA SER A 45 11.13 -0.43 21.44
C SER A 45 10.75 0.67 22.43
N ALA A 46 11.70 1.53 22.84
CA ALA A 46 11.44 2.61 23.77
C ALA A 46 10.77 3.85 23.14
N VAL A 47 10.77 4.01 21.82
CA VAL A 47 10.26 5.22 21.14
C VAL A 47 8.90 5.69 21.68
N PRO A 48 7.86 4.84 21.81
CA PRO A 48 6.55 5.31 22.27
C PRO A 48 6.57 5.91 23.69
N ARG A 49 7.50 5.48 24.55
CA ARG A 49 7.63 6.00 25.92
C ARG A 49 8.19 7.42 25.93
N TYR A 50 8.99 7.79 24.94
CA TYR A 50 9.64 9.09 24.87
C TYR A 50 8.87 10.07 23.99
N LEU A 51 8.29 9.60 22.88
CA LEU A 51 7.65 10.46 21.87
C LEU A 51 6.13 10.34 21.83
N GLY A 52 5.53 9.34 22.47
CA GLY A 52 4.10 9.07 22.36
C GLY A 52 3.72 8.36 21.07
N LYS A 53 2.41 8.20 20.83
CA LYS A 53 1.84 7.50 19.66
C LYS A 53 0.74 8.31 18.96
N GLU A 54 0.72 9.62 19.18
CA GLU A 54 -0.25 10.50 18.51
C GLU A 54 0.02 10.52 17.01
N ASP A 55 -1.02 10.76 16.23
CA ASP A 55 -0.91 10.87 14.77
C ASP A 55 -0.11 12.10 14.38
N LEU A 56 0.74 11.98 13.36
CA LEU A 56 1.42 13.13 12.77
C LEU A 56 0.40 14.06 12.12
N GLN A 57 0.46 15.34 12.49
CA GLN A 57 -0.39 16.38 11.92
C GLN A 57 0.22 16.92 10.62
N LEU A 58 0.33 16.07 9.60
CA LEU A 58 0.93 16.42 8.31
C LEU A 58 0.01 17.32 7.49
N THR A 59 0.57 18.39 6.94
CA THR A 59 -0.13 19.28 6.00
C THR A 59 -0.14 18.71 4.59
N SER A 60 -0.96 19.26 3.69
CA SER A 60 -0.90 18.90 2.27
C SER A 60 0.49 19.13 1.67
N GLN A 61 1.19 20.17 2.11
CA GLN A 61 2.55 20.48 1.66
C GLN A 61 3.55 19.41 2.12
N ASP A 62 3.38 18.85 3.32
CA ASP A 62 4.21 17.75 3.81
C ASP A 62 4.02 16.48 2.97
N LEU A 63 2.77 16.18 2.61
CA LEU A 63 2.45 15.02 1.77
C LEU A 63 2.98 15.20 0.33
N GLU A 64 2.92 16.42 -0.22
CA GLU A 64 3.53 16.75 -1.51
C GLU A 64 5.06 16.58 -1.46
N ALA A 65 5.71 17.09 -0.40
CA ALA A 65 7.15 16.92 -0.21
C ALA A 65 7.56 15.44 -0.08
N ALA A 66 6.74 14.62 0.57
CA ALA A 66 6.96 13.17 0.64
C ALA A 66 6.92 12.52 -0.75
N GLN A 67 5.93 12.87 -1.58
CA GLN A 67 5.79 12.37 -2.95
C GLN A 67 6.94 12.82 -3.86
N GLU A 68 7.45 14.04 -3.69
CA GLU A 68 8.63 14.52 -4.42
C GLU A 68 9.90 13.74 -4.08
N VAL A 69 10.03 13.27 -2.83
CA VAL A 69 11.17 12.45 -2.41
C VAL A 69 11.05 11.03 -2.93
N LEU A 70 9.86 10.44 -2.81
CA LEU A 70 9.58 9.09 -3.31
C LEU A 70 8.13 9.01 -3.81
N PRO A 71 7.90 8.89 -5.14
CA PRO A 71 6.57 8.70 -5.69
C PRO A 71 5.86 7.49 -5.08
N GLY A 72 4.63 7.71 -4.61
CA GLY A 72 3.83 6.68 -3.96
C GLY A 72 4.04 6.55 -2.45
N TRP A 73 5.02 7.24 -1.86
CA TRP A 73 5.15 7.30 -0.41
C TRP A 73 4.07 8.19 0.21
N PHE A 74 3.24 7.62 1.07
CA PHE A 74 2.18 8.36 1.75
C PHE A 74 2.26 8.15 3.29
N PRO A 75 2.83 9.11 4.03
CA PRO A 75 2.95 9.05 5.49
C PRO A 75 1.75 9.65 6.24
N GLY A 76 0.66 10.05 5.56
CA GLY A 76 -0.45 10.79 6.18
C GLY A 76 -1.26 10.06 7.26
N ASN A 77 -1.03 8.76 7.45
CA ASN A 77 -1.63 7.97 8.53
C ASN A 77 -0.58 7.50 9.55
N TRP A 78 0.63 8.08 9.53
CA TRP A 78 1.69 7.68 10.44
C TRP A 78 1.58 8.37 11.78
N SER A 79 1.88 7.65 12.85
CA SER A 79 2.06 8.24 14.17
C SER A 79 3.49 8.72 14.41
N ILE A 80 3.67 9.55 15.43
CA ILE A 80 4.97 10.09 15.85
C ILE A 80 5.97 8.95 16.10
N ASP A 81 5.59 7.88 16.81
CA ASP A 81 6.50 6.77 17.07
C ASP A 81 6.90 6.01 15.81
N GLN A 82 6.00 5.92 14.83
CA GLN A 82 6.29 5.24 13.58
C GLN A 82 7.33 6.00 12.74
N ALA A 83 7.20 7.33 12.64
CA ALA A 83 8.18 8.16 11.96
C ALA A 83 9.54 8.15 12.68
N ALA A 84 9.54 8.21 14.01
CA ALA A 84 10.77 8.15 14.80
C ALA A 84 11.48 6.80 14.73
N ARG A 85 10.73 5.68 14.80
CA ARG A 85 11.27 4.34 14.56
C ARG A 85 11.85 4.19 13.15
N THR A 86 11.21 4.80 12.15
CA THR A 86 11.74 4.86 10.78
C THR A 86 13.06 5.61 10.72
N LEU A 87 13.22 6.73 11.43
CA LEU A 87 14.51 7.43 11.55
C LEU A 87 15.60 6.57 12.19
N LEU A 88 15.25 5.75 13.19
CA LEU A 88 16.20 4.82 13.81
C LEU A 88 16.61 3.71 12.85
N LEU A 89 15.70 3.19 12.01
CA LEU A 89 16.01 2.22 10.97
C LEU A 89 16.96 2.82 9.91
N LEU A 90 16.71 4.06 9.50
CA LEU A 90 17.55 4.79 8.54
C LEU A 90 18.92 5.17 9.09
N ALA A 91 19.13 5.03 10.41
CA ALA A 91 20.42 5.27 11.06
C ALA A 91 21.29 4.02 11.16
N LEU A 92 20.75 2.83 10.86
CA LEU A 92 21.55 1.60 10.83
C LEU A 92 22.68 1.74 9.79
N PRO A 93 23.94 1.40 10.16
CA PRO A 93 25.02 1.28 9.21
C PRO A 93 24.67 0.30 8.10
N HIS A 94 24.93 0.69 6.85
CA HIS A 94 24.51 -0.06 5.67
C HIS A 94 25.59 -0.13 4.58
N GLU A 95 26.82 0.26 4.91
CA GLU A 95 27.98 0.11 4.05
C GLU A 95 28.30 -1.37 3.79
N ASP A 96 28.12 -2.21 4.82
CA ASP A 96 28.10 -3.66 4.70
C ASP A 96 26.64 -4.15 4.59
N ALA A 97 26.22 -4.51 3.38
CA ALA A 97 24.87 -4.97 3.12
C ALA A 97 24.51 -6.27 3.87
N GLN A 98 25.47 -7.17 4.11
CA GLN A 98 25.20 -8.43 4.81
C GLN A 98 24.97 -8.20 6.31
N GLU A 99 25.79 -7.36 6.94
CA GLU A 99 25.61 -7.01 8.35
C GLU A 99 24.34 -6.18 8.57
N TYR A 100 24.04 -5.28 7.63
CA TYR A 100 22.81 -4.49 7.62
C TYR A 100 21.56 -5.38 7.57
N VAL A 101 21.47 -6.28 6.59
CA VAL A 101 20.34 -7.22 6.47
C VAL A 101 20.24 -8.10 7.70
N ARG A 102 21.36 -8.58 8.26
CA ARG A 102 21.36 -9.36 9.50
C ARG A 102 20.77 -8.57 10.69
N SER A 103 21.14 -7.30 10.82
CA SER A 103 20.62 -6.43 11.88
C SER A 103 19.12 -6.17 11.71
N LEU A 104 18.69 -5.92 10.48
CA LEU A 104 17.28 -5.74 10.13
C LEU A 104 16.46 -7.01 10.40
N ASP A 105 16.99 -8.17 10.02
CA ASP A 105 16.36 -9.47 10.22
C ASP A 105 16.14 -9.80 11.70
N LYS A 106 17.09 -9.42 12.56
CA LYS A 106 16.94 -9.58 14.01
C LYS A 106 15.75 -8.77 14.54
N VAL A 107 15.58 -7.51 14.11
CA VAL A 107 14.44 -6.71 14.59
C VAL A 107 13.11 -7.26 14.07
N PHE A 108 13.04 -7.69 12.80
CA PHE A 108 11.84 -8.37 12.28
C PHE A 108 11.46 -9.62 13.10
N THR A 109 12.45 -10.37 13.57
CA THR A 109 12.22 -11.62 14.31
C THR A 109 11.63 -11.39 15.69
N THR A 110 11.97 -10.27 16.35
CA THR A 110 11.54 -9.99 17.72
C THR A 110 10.46 -8.92 17.82
N ALA A 111 10.09 -8.30 16.70
CA ALA A 111 9.17 -7.18 16.66
C ALA A 111 7.76 -7.55 17.13
N ASP A 112 7.16 -6.68 17.93
CA ASP A 112 5.72 -6.72 18.17
C ASP A 112 4.93 -6.29 16.91
N MET A 113 3.60 -6.39 16.96
CA MET A 113 2.77 -6.03 15.81
C MET A 113 2.96 -4.57 15.36
N GLY A 114 3.07 -3.62 16.30
CA GLY A 114 3.22 -2.21 15.97
C GLY A 114 4.59 -1.90 15.36
N GLU A 115 5.61 -2.61 15.85
CA GLU A 115 6.95 -2.59 15.30
C GLU A 115 7.01 -3.20 13.89
N LEU A 116 6.32 -4.32 13.65
CA LEU A 116 6.20 -4.92 12.32
C LEU A 116 5.56 -3.97 11.31
N VAL A 117 4.48 -3.28 11.69
CA VAL A 117 3.85 -2.26 10.84
C VAL A 117 4.88 -1.21 10.40
N VAL A 118 5.71 -0.72 11.32
CA VAL A 118 6.78 0.25 10.98
C VAL A 118 7.81 -0.35 10.04
N LEU A 119 8.27 -1.57 10.33
CA LEU A 119 9.29 -2.23 9.53
C LEU A 119 8.82 -2.43 8.08
N TYR A 120 7.57 -2.85 7.88
CA TYR A 120 7.01 -3.07 6.56
C TYR A 120 6.69 -1.79 5.79
N GLN A 121 6.10 -0.78 6.45
CA GLN A 121 5.82 0.50 5.78
C GLN A 121 7.08 1.30 5.45
N SER A 122 8.19 1.04 6.13
CA SER A 122 9.46 1.73 5.91
C SER A 122 10.34 1.10 4.83
N LEU A 123 10.10 -0.16 4.42
CA LEU A 123 10.84 -0.84 3.34
C LEU A 123 11.17 0.02 2.11
N PRO A 124 10.24 0.81 1.54
CA PRO A 124 10.55 1.65 0.37
C PRO A 124 11.58 2.76 0.63
N LEU A 125 11.83 3.10 1.90
CA LEU A 125 12.76 4.14 2.34
C LEU A 125 14.13 3.57 2.72
N LEU A 126 14.22 2.26 2.95
CA LEU A 126 15.42 1.62 3.46
C LEU A 126 16.51 1.45 2.39
N PRO A 127 17.81 1.49 2.77
CA PRO A 127 18.91 1.13 1.88
C PRO A 127 18.79 -0.30 1.33
N HIS A 128 19.41 -0.55 0.17
CA HIS A 128 19.45 -1.85 -0.51
C HIS A 128 18.06 -2.48 -0.70
N PRO A 129 17.10 -1.75 -1.29
CA PRO A 129 15.71 -2.17 -1.36
C PRO A 129 15.51 -3.51 -2.08
N GLU A 130 16.39 -3.87 -3.01
CA GLU A 130 16.38 -5.17 -3.68
C GLU A 130 16.57 -6.38 -2.74
N LEU A 131 17.19 -6.17 -1.57
CA LEU A 131 17.44 -7.22 -0.59
C LEU A 131 16.22 -7.53 0.29
N HIS A 132 15.22 -6.65 0.33
CA HIS A 132 14.06 -6.79 1.24
C HIS A 132 12.90 -7.60 0.66
N ARG A 133 13.06 -8.19 -0.54
CA ARG A 133 11.96 -8.90 -1.24
C ARG A 133 11.40 -10.06 -0.42
N GLN A 134 12.26 -10.83 0.25
CA GLN A 134 11.82 -11.93 1.09
C GLN A 134 11.03 -11.43 2.30
N ARG A 135 11.45 -10.33 2.91
CA ARG A 135 10.68 -9.67 3.98
C ARG A 135 9.33 -9.20 3.47
N ALA A 136 9.27 -8.46 2.37
CA ALA A 136 8.00 -8.04 1.79
C ALA A 136 7.06 -9.24 1.52
N ALA A 137 7.58 -10.34 0.98
CA ALA A 137 6.81 -11.57 0.77
C ALA A 137 6.32 -12.22 2.08
N GLU A 138 7.06 -12.13 3.17
CA GLU A 138 6.59 -12.54 4.51
C GLU A 138 5.47 -11.64 5.03
N GLY A 139 5.62 -10.32 4.95
CA GLY A 139 4.58 -9.36 5.34
C GLY A 139 3.29 -9.57 4.57
N ILE A 140 3.39 -9.81 3.27
CA ILE A 140 2.26 -10.13 2.40
C ILE A 140 1.58 -11.43 2.80
N ARG A 141 2.31 -12.45 3.26
CA ARG A 141 1.73 -13.72 3.73
C ARG A 141 1.14 -13.65 5.13
N SER A 142 1.46 -12.62 5.93
CA SER A 142 0.98 -12.47 7.31
C SER A 142 -0.54 -12.49 7.43
N ASN A 143 -1.09 -13.24 8.39
CA ASN A 143 -2.52 -13.23 8.70
C ASN A 143 -2.96 -12.01 9.53
N MET A 144 -2.00 -11.18 9.98
CA MET A 144 -2.30 -9.94 10.69
C MET A 144 -2.64 -8.84 9.68
N SER A 145 -3.90 -8.38 9.67
CA SER A 145 -4.40 -7.44 8.66
C SER A 145 -3.60 -6.14 8.61
N ASN A 146 -3.21 -5.59 9.76
CA ASN A 146 -2.38 -4.39 9.86
C ASN A 146 -0.99 -4.56 9.24
N VAL A 147 -0.33 -5.69 9.49
CA VAL A 147 0.97 -6.03 8.89
C VAL A 147 0.83 -6.16 7.38
N PHE A 148 -0.16 -6.92 6.92
CA PHE A 148 -0.44 -7.05 5.48
C PHE A 148 -0.70 -5.67 4.83
N GLN A 149 -1.55 -4.85 5.44
CA GLN A 149 -1.90 -3.53 4.91
C GLN A 149 -0.70 -2.57 4.90
N SER A 150 0.20 -2.64 5.88
CA SER A 150 1.38 -1.77 5.94
C SER A 150 2.37 -1.98 4.78
N ILE A 151 2.40 -3.18 4.20
CA ILE A 151 3.19 -3.47 3.00
C ILE A 151 2.37 -3.31 1.71
N ALA A 152 1.08 -3.64 1.71
CA ALA A 152 0.27 -3.67 0.49
C ALA A 152 -0.33 -2.31 0.12
N LEU A 153 -0.70 -1.48 1.10
CA LEU A 153 -1.42 -0.22 0.90
C LEU A 153 -0.50 0.97 1.11
N ARG A 154 -0.63 2.00 0.27
CA ARG A 154 0.09 3.28 0.40
C ARG A 154 1.61 3.13 0.50
N ASN A 155 2.12 2.05 -0.09
CA ASN A 155 3.50 1.66 -0.04
C ASN A 155 3.95 1.34 -1.47
N PRO A 156 4.95 2.05 -2.01
CA PRO A 156 5.39 1.82 -3.39
C PRO A 156 6.25 0.55 -3.54
N TYR A 157 6.77 -0.01 -2.45
CA TYR A 157 7.72 -1.11 -2.48
C TYR A 157 7.24 -2.33 -3.29
N PRO A 158 6.00 -2.85 -3.10
CA PRO A 158 5.54 -4.01 -3.87
C PRO A 158 5.56 -3.79 -5.38
N ALA A 159 5.16 -2.59 -5.82
CA ALA A 159 5.02 -2.27 -7.23
C ALA A 159 6.35 -2.14 -7.95
N ASP A 160 7.42 -1.85 -7.20
CA ASP A 160 8.75 -1.59 -7.73
C ASP A 160 9.68 -2.81 -7.60
N TYR A 161 9.48 -3.68 -6.60
CA TYR A 161 10.43 -4.76 -6.28
C TYR A 161 9.88 -6.19 -6.35
N LEU A 162 8.56 -6.41 -6.31
CA LEU A 162 8.01 -7.76 -6.44
C LEU A 162 7.93 -8.18 -7.91
N ASP A 163 8.21 -9.46 -8.14
CA ASP A 163 7.83 -10.11 -9.38
C ASP A 163 6.30 -10.19 -9.55
N ASP A 164 5.86 -10.55 -10.75
CA ASP A 164 4.43 -10.58 -11.06
C ASP A 164 3.66 -11.65 -10.29
N ALA A 165 4.29 -12.77 -9.94
CA ALA A 165 3.63 -13.83 -9.18
C ALA A 165 3.32 -13.36 -7.75
N ALA A 166 4.31 -12.81 -7.04
CA ALA A 166 4.13 -12.26 -5.70
C ALA A 166 3.20 -11.05 -5.69
N TRP A 167 3.30 -10.17 -6.69
CA TRP A 167 2.37 -9.06 -6.89
C TRP A 167 0.92 -9.53 -7.06
N ASN A 168 0.68 -10.50 -7.93
CA ASN A 168 -0.67 -11.02 -8.19
C ASN A 168 -1.28 -11.66 -6.94
N GLN A 169 -0.50 -12.42 -6.18
CA GLN A 169 -0.93 -13.01 -4.92
C GLN A 169 -1.25 -11.96 -3.86
N MET A 170 -0.49 -10.87 -3.80
CA MET A 170 -0.79 -9.75 -2.90
C MET A 170 -2.13 -9.10 -3.23
N VAL A 171 -2.39 -8.81 -4.51
CA VAL A 171 -3.66 -8.19 -4.94
C VAL A 171 -4.84 -9.14 -4.71
N LEU A 172 -4.70 -10.42 -5.06
CA LEU A 172 -5.74 -11.42 -4.77
C LEU A 172 -6.02 -11.53 -3.27
N LYS A 173 -4.98 -11.53 -2.43
CA LYS A 173 -5.15 -11.50 -0.98
C LYS A 173 -5.85 -10.24 -0.51
N ALA A 174 -5.52 -9.07 -1.06
CA ALA A 174 -6.18 -7.81 -0.71
C ALA A 174 -7.69 -7.90 -0.96
N VAL A 175 -8.11 -8.49 -2.07
CA VAL A 175 -9.52 -8.79 -2.34
C VAL A 175 -10.12 -9.77 -1.31
N PHE A 176 -9.40 -10.82 -0.97
CA PHE A 176 -9.88 -11.83 -0.01
C PHE A 176 -10.12 -11.25 1.39
N VAL A 177 -9.26 -10.33 1.83
CA VAL A 177 -9.37 -9.67 3.15
C VAL A 177 -10.07 -8.32 3.09
N ASP A 178 -10.80 -8.05 2.01
CA ASP A 178 -11.59 -6.82 1.80
C ASP A 178 -10.80 -5.52 2.02
N SER A 179 -9.56 -5.50 1.56
CA SER A 179 -8.71 -4.30 1.61
C SER A 179 -8.99 -3.36 0.42
N PRO A 180 -8.91 -2.04 0.63
CA PRO A 180 -9.19 -1.04 -0.41
C PRO A 180 -8.13 -1.07 -1.51
N LEU A 181 -8.46 -1.69 -2.66
CA LEU A 181 -7.50 -1.91 -3.74
C LEU A 181 -6.95 -0.60 -4.32
N HIS A 182 -7.74 0.47 -4.37
CA HIS A 182 -7.32 1.77 -4.86
C HIS A 182 -6.18 2.41 -4.03
N LEU A 183 -5.91 1.91 -2.82
CA LEU A 183 -4.75 2.32 -2.03
C LEU A 183 -3.48 1.55 -2.38
N ILE A 184 -3.56 0.48 -3.19
CA ILE A 184 -2.38 -0.24 -3.68
C ILE A 184 -1.70 0.63 -4.74
N TRP A 185 -0.51 1.13 -4.41
CA TRP A 185 0.28 1.92 -5.33
C TRP A 185 0.64 1.10 -6.57
N GLY A 186 0.45 1.68 -7.77
CA GLY A 186 0.81 1.02 -9.01
C GLY A 186 -0.16 -0.06 -9.49
N LEU A 187 -1.36 -0.20 -8.88
CA LEU A 187 -2.36 -1.19 -9.27
C LEU A 187 -2.63 -1.22 -10.78
N ASP A 188 -3.01 -0.08 -11.37
CA ASP A 188 -3.33 0.02 -12.80
C ASP A 188 -2.11 -0.19 -13.71
N ARG A 189 -0.91 0.11 -13.20
CA ARG A 189 0.36 -0.02 -13.93
C ARG A 189 0.81 -1.48 -14.00
N ARG A 190 0.64 -2.22 -12.89
CA ARG A 190 1.08 -3.61 -12.73
C ARG A 190 -0.02 -4.64 -12.98
N ALA A 191 -1.25 -4.20 -13.27
CA ALA A 191 -2.31 -5.09 -13.75
C ALA A 191 -1.82 -5.86 -14.99
N ASN A 192 -2.13 -7.16 -15.05
CA ASN A 192 -1.65 -8.07 -16.08
C ASN A 192 -2.67 -9.19 -16.34
N PRO A 193 -2.55 -9.95 -17.45
CA PRO A 193 -3.53 -10.98 -17.82
C PRO A 193 -3.71 -12.09 -16.76
N GLU A 194 -2.64 -12.51 -16.10
CA GLU A 194 -2.72 -13.55 -15.07
C GLU A 194 -3.45 -13.05 -13.82
N LEU A 195 -3.21 -11.80 -13.42
CA LEU A 195 -4.00 -11.16 -12.35
C LEU A 195 -5.48 -11.10 -12.70
N ALA A 196 -5.82 -10.69 -13.93
CA ALA A 196 -7.21 -10.60 -14.37
C ALA A 196 -7.91 -11.97 -14.26
N LYS A 197 -7.26 -13.04 -14.73
CA LYS A 197 -7.77 -14.42 -14.61
C LYS A 197 -7.92 -14.87 -13.15
N MET A 198 -6.94 -14.57 -12.30
CA MET A 198 -7.01 -14.93 -10.87
C MET A 198 -8.21 -14.25 -10.19
N LEU A 199 -8.44 -12.98 -10.49
CA LEU A 199 -9.55 -12.21 -9.94
C LEU A 199 -10.91 -12.67 -10.45
N THR A 200 -11.03 -13.02 -11.74
CA THR A 200 -12.30 -13.54 -12.30
C THR A 200 -12.61 -14.94 -11.76
N ASN A 201 -11.60 -15.81 -11.61
CA ASN A 201 -11.78 -17.11 -10.96
C ASN A 201 -12.27 -16.95 -9.51
N TYR A 202 -11.69 -16.02 -8.76
CA TYR A 202 -12.18 -15.70 -7.42
C TYR A 202 -13.62 -15.20 -7.44
N ALA A 203 -14.01 -14.36 -8.41
CA ALA A 203 -15.40 -13.92 -8.55
C ALA A 203 -16.37 -15.08 -8.80
N HIS A 204 -15.99 -16.03 -9.66
CA HIS A 204 -16.79 -17.24 -9.89
C HIS A 204 -16.96 -18.08 -8.63
N GLU A 205 -15.88 -18.29 -7.86
CA GLU A 205 -15.94 -19.02 -6.58
C GLU A 205 -16.90 -18.33 -5.58
N ARG A 206 -16.85 -17.00 -5.51
CA ARG A 206 -17.73 -16.20 -4.63
C ARG A 206 -19.18 -16.27 -5.07
N TRP A 207 -19.46 -16.12 -6.35
CA TRP A 207 -20.81 -16.20 -6.90
C TRP A 207 -21.42 -17.59 -6.75
N ALA A 208 -20.63 -18.66 -6.94
CA ALA A 208 -21.07 -20.03 -6.69
C ALA A 208 -21.49 -20.23 -5.21
N ALA A 209 -20.83 -19.52 -4.30
CA ALA A 209 -21.17 -19.48 -2.88
C ALA A 209 -22.26 -18.43 -2.52
N LYS A 210 -22.88 -17.77 -3.50
CA LYS A 210 -23.85 -16.67 -3.32
C LYS A 210 -23.31 -15.52 -2.46
N ARG A 211 -22.02 -15.21 -2.60
CA ARG A 211 -21.35 -14.09 -1.93
C ARG A 211 -20.98 -13.02 -2.94
N SER A 212 -21.02 -11.76 -2.51
CA SER A 212 -20.55 -10.63 -3.30
C SER A 212 -19.02 -10.61 -3.41
N VAL A 213 -18.54 -9.85 -4.39
CA VAL A 213 -17.15 -9.44 -4.57
C VAL A 213 -17.04 -7.93 -4.45
N THR A 214 -15.87 -7.43 -4.07
CA THR A 214 -15.62 -5.98 -4.11
C THR A 214 -15.72 -5.49 -5.56
N PRO A 215 -16.48 -4.42 -5.84
CA PRO A 215 -16.51 -3.81 -7.16
C PRO A 215 -15.13 -3.37 -7.68
N GLU A 216 -14.20 -3.02 -6.78
CA GLU A 216 -12.83 -2.64 -7.16
C GLU A 216 -12.06 -3.77 -7.85
N LEU A 217 -12.50 -5.03 -7.72
CA LEU A 217 -11.91 -6.19 -8.40
C LEU A 217 -11.80 -5.95 -9.91
N TRP A 218 -12.84 -5.36 -10.51
CA TRP A 218 -12.93 -5.16 -11.96
C TRP A 218 -11.90 -4.16 -12.52
N ARG A 219 -11.29 -3.33 -11.66
CA ARG A 219 -10.26 -2.35 -12.02
C ARG A 219 -9.02 -2.97 -12.65
N SER A 220 -8.61 -4.14 -12.15
CA SER A 220 -7.45 -4.87 -12.67
C SER A 220 -7.80 -5.83 -13.81
N VAL A 221 -9.08 -5.96 -14.13
CA VAL A 221 -9.60 -6.95 -15.09
C VAL A 221 -9.86 -6.32 -16.46
N GLY A 222 -10.49 -5.14 -16.50
CA GLY A 222 -11.03 -4.54 -17.73
C GLY A 222 -10.07 -4.47 -18.92
N ARG A 223 -8.82 -4.03 -18.70
CA ARG A 223 -7.79 -3.93 -19.75
C ARG A 223 -7.43 -5.27 -20.41
N PHE A 224 -7.63 -6.37 -19.69
CA PHE A 224 -7.26 -7.73 -20.11
C PHE A 224 -8.49 -8.62 -20.32
N ALA A 225 -9.68 -8.02 -20.42
CA ALA A 225 -10.90 -8.76 -20.63
C ALA A 225 -10.87 -9.52 -21.97
N ASP A 226 -11.18 -10.82 -21.91
CA ASP A 226 -11.51 -11.64 -23.07
C ASP A 226 -13.04 -11.82 -23.17
N THR A 227 -13.50 -12.65 -24.11
CA THR A 227 -14.95 -12.91 -24.30
C THR A 227 -15.62 -13.47 -23.04
N ALA A 228 -14.94 -14.30 -22.25
CA ALA A 228 -15.51 -14.86 -21.02
C ALA A 228 -15.66 -13.79 -19.95
N ILE A 229 -14.62 -12.96 -19.77
CA ILE A 229 -14.66 -11.83 -18.84
C ILE A 229 -15.74 -10.82 -19.26
N ILE A 230 -15.94 -10.57 -20.55
CA ILE A 230 -17.01 -9.68 -21.01
C ILE A 230 -18.39 -10.23 -20.65
N ALA A 231 -18.61 -11.54 -20.73
CA ALA A 231 -19.85 -12.16 -20.26
C ALA A 231 -20.05 -11.99 -18.75
N ASP A 232 -18.97 -12.08 -17.96
CA ASP A 232 -19.02 -11.77 -16.53
C ASP A 232 -19.37 -10.30 -16.28
N LEU A 233 -18.78 -9.36 -17.02
CA LEU A 233 -19.11 -7.94 -16.93
C LEU A 233 -20.56 -7.65 -17.32
N GLU A 234 -21.10 -8.33 -18.33
CA GLU A 234 -22.52 -8.22 -18.72
C GLU A 234 -23.44 -8.67 -17.59
N LYS A 235 -23.11 -9.78 -16.93
CA LYS A 235 -23.83 -10.24 -15.75
C LYS A 235 -23.82 -9.18 -14.64
N VAL A 236 -22.65 -8.60 -14.34
CA VAL A 236 -22.52 -7.57 -13.31
C VAL A 236 -23.30 -6.31 -13.67
N LEU A 237 -23.28 -5.87 -14.94
CA LEU A 237 -24.06 -4.73 -15.42
C LEU A 237 -25.58 -4.96 -15.36
N THR A 238 -26.02 -6.22 -15.44
CA THR A 238 -27.44 -6.58 -15.44
C THR A 238 -27.97 -6.75 -14.02
N ASP A 239 -27.24 -7.50 -13.19
CA ASP A 239 -27.73 -7.97 -11.89
C ASP A 239 -27.14 -7.19 -10.70
N GLY A 240 -26.05 -6.46 -10.91
CA GLY A 240 -25.31 -5.79 -9.85
C GLY A 240 -26.04 -4.57 -9.30
N ASP A 241 -25.67 -4.16 -8.09
CA ASP A 241 -26.08 -2.86 -7.56
C ASP A 241 -25.45 -1.69 -8.36
N ILE A 242 -25.86 -0.45 -8.07
CA ILE A 242 -25.26 0.76 -8.68
C ILE A 242 -23.73 0.68 -8.61
N ALA A 243 -23.27 0.14 -7.49
CA ALA A 243 -21.89 0.14 -7.13
C ALA A 243 -21.05 -0.79 -8.03
N GLU A 244 -21.56 -1.98 -8.28
CA GLU A 244 -21.04 -3.01 -9.15
C GLU A 244 -21.20 -2.64 -10.63
N GLN A 245 -22.33 -2.06 -11.02
CA GLN A 245 -22.60 -1.61 -12.38
C GLN A 245 -21.60 -0.54 -12.85
N GLU A 246 -21.31 0.45 -12.00
CA GLU A 246 -20.31 1.49 -12.30
C GLU A 246 -18.90 0.90 -12.52
N ALA A 247 -18.51 -0.07 -11.69
CA ALA A 247 -17.21 -0.73 -11.82
C ALA A 247 -17.12 -1.57 -13.09
N ALA A 248 -18.18 -2.31 -13.43
CA ALA A 248 -18.23 -3.10 -14.64
C ALA A 248 -18.24 -2.22 -15.90
N ALA A 249 -18.93 -1.08 -15.87
CA ALA A 249 -18.90 -0.10 -16.96
C ALA A 249 -17.50 0.51 -17.15
N LEU A 250 -16.81 0.86 -16.06
CA LEU A 250 -15.43 1.33 -16.10
C LEU A 250 -14.48 0.27 -16.67
N ALA A 251 -14.66 -1.00 -16.29
CA ALA A 251 -13.89 -2.11 -16.84
C ALA A 251 -14.15 -2.32 -18.34
N CYS A 252 -15.41 -2.25 -18.78
CA CYS A 252 -15.77 -2.30 -20.21
C CYS A 252 -15.12 -1.15 -20.99
N ALA A 253 -15.14 0.07 -20.45
CA ALA A 253 -14.54 1.24 -21.09
C ALA A 253 -13.02 1.11 -21.27
N GLN A 254 -12.34 0.37 -20.39
CA GLN A 254 -10.89 0.10 -20.48
C GLN A 254 -10.52 -1.07 -21.39
N SER A 255 -11.49 -1.92 -21.75
CA SER A 255 -11.24 -3.09 -22.59
C SER A 255 -10.95 -2.66 -24.05
N PRO A 256 -9.95 -3.27 -24.70
CA PRO A 256 -9.65 -3.00 -26.11
C PRO A 256 -10.62 -3.70 -27.07
N LEU A 257 -11.49 -4.59 -26.58
CA LEU A 257 -12.38 -5.40 -27.40
C LEU A 257 -13.65 -4.63 -27.80
N ALA A 258 -14.06 -4.77 -29.07
CA ALA A 258 -15.26 -4.11 -29.60
C ALA A 258 -16.54 -4.59 -28.91
N GLU A 259 -16.56 -5.85 -28.47
CA GLU A 259 -17.66 -6.46 -27.73
C GLU A 259 -17.89 -5.77 -26.38
N ALA A 260 -16.82 -5.36 -25.69
CA ALA A 260 -16.94 -4.62 -24.43
C ALA A 260 -17.51 -3.21 -24.66
N GLN A 261 -17.12 -2.56 -25.76
CA GLN A 261 -17.69 -1.26 -26.15
C GLN A 261 -19.17 -1.41 -26.52
N ALA A 262 -19.52 -2.43 -27.32
CA ALA A 262 -20.90 -2.77 -27.66
C ALA A 262 -21.77 -3.04 -26.43
N LEU A 263 -21.22 -3.72 -25.42
CA LEU A 263 -21.86 -3.92 -24.14
C LEU A 263 -22.10 -2.58 -23.42
N LEU A 264 -21.09 -1.72 -23.32
CA LEU A 264 -21.21 -0.40 -22.68
C LEU A 264 -22.24 0.52 -23.39
N TYR A 265 -22.37 0.44 -24.71
CA TYR A 265 -23.37 1.21 -25.47
C TYR A 265 -24.83 0.92 -25.06
N ARG A 266 -25.10 -0.24 -24.44
CA ARG A 266 -26.44 -0.57 -23.91
C ARG A 266 -26.78 0.23 -22.64
N TYR A 267 -25.79 0.88 -22.03
CA TYR A 267 -25.91 1.66 -20.79
C TYR A 267 -25.50 3.13 -21.04
N PRO A 268 -26.30 3.91 -21.79
CA PRO A 268 -25.92 5.24 -22.27
C PRO A 268 -25.61 6.24 -21.16
N ASP A 269 -26.28 6.13 -20.00
CA ASP A 269 -26.03 7.01 -18.85
C ASP A 269 -24.64 6.78 -18.24
N LEU A 270 -24.26 5.51 -18.04
CA LEU A 270 -22.92 5.13 -17.56
C LEU A 270 -21.85 5.53 -18.58
N GLN A 271 -22.08 5.25 -19.86
CA GLN A 271 -21.18 5.64 -20.94
C GLN A 271 -20.95 7.15 -20.97
N SER A 272 -22.02 7.93 -20.93
CA SER A 272 -21.99 9.41 -20.91
C SER A 272 -21.25 9.94 -19.69
N SER A 273 -21.47 9.34 -18.52
CA SER A 273 -20.78 9.70 -17.27
C SER A 273 -19.26 9.47 -17.36
N ILE A 274 -18.83 8.35 -17.95
CA ILE A 274 -17.41 8.02 -18.17
C ILE A 274 -16.78 8.99 -19.17
N GLN A 275 -17.43 9.23 -20.31
CA GLN A 275 -16.92 10.13 -21.36
C GLN A 275 -16.78 11.58 -20.89
N LYS A 276 -17.67 12.04 -20.00
CA LYS A 276 -17.59 13.36 -19.38
C LYS A 276 -16.60 13.43 -18.22
N GLY A 277 -16.00 12.31 -17.82
CA GLY A 277 -15.06 12.23 -16.69
C GLY A 277 -15.73 12.33 -15.32
N HIS A 278 -17.06 12.23 -15.24
CA HIS A 278 -17.78 12.20 -13.97
C HIS A 278 -17.58 10.86 -13.25
N LEU A 279 -17.61 9.76 -14.01
CA LEU A 279 -17.29 8.42 -13.52
C LEU A 279 -15.88 8.01 -13.99
N THR A 280 -14.98 7.86 -13.03
CA THR A 280 -13.60 7.36 -13.21
C THR A 280 -13.27 6.42 -12.06
N TRP A 281 -12.23 5.58 -12.18
CA TRP A 281 -11.76 4.81 -11.02
C TRP A 281 -11.38 5.67 -9.82
N SER A 282 -10.95 6.93 -10.06
CA SER A 282 -10.61 7.85 -8.97
C SER A 282 -11.83 8.42 -8.26
N SER A 283 -12.89 8.82 -8.99
CA SER A 283 -14.15 9.28 -8.38
C SER A 283 -14.90 8.12 -7.73
N PHE A 284 -14.94 6.96 -8.38
CA PHE A 284 -15.51 5.72 -7.86
C PHE A 284 -14.98 5.36 -6.47
N SER A 285 -13.66 5.35 -6.30
CA SER A 285 -13.05 5.06 -5.01
C SER A 285 -13.33 6.15 -4.00
N ARG A 286 -13.19 7.44 -4.36
CA ARG A 286 -13.42 8.58 -3.45
C ARG A 286 -14.81 8.58 -2.83
N ASP A 287 -15.84 8.35 -3.64
CA ASP A 287 -17.24 8.48 -3.21
C ASP A 287 -17.67 7.36 -2.23
N ARG A 288 -16.92 6.25 -2.20
CA ARG A 288 -17.20 5.09 -1.35
C ARG A 288 -16.28 4.97 -0.13
N LEU A 289 -15.28 5.84 -0.04
CA LEU A 289 -14.35 5.95 1.09
C LEU A 289 -14.85 6.83 2.24
N CYS A 290 -15.99 7.49 2.08
CA CYS A 290 -16.61 8.27 3.17
C CYS A 290 -17.18 7.39 4.31
N VAL A 291 -17.08 6.07 4.22
CA VAL A 291 -17.60 5.13 5.24
C VAL A 291 -16.45 4.33 5.85
N SER A 292 -15.45 5.00 6.44
CA SER A 292 -14.54 4.44 7.45
C SER A 292 -13.69 5.59 8.01
N LYS A 293 -14.26 6.31 8.99
CA LYS A 293 -13.49 7.07 9.98
C LYS A 293 -13.21 6.16 11.16
#